data_AF-C2BH09-F1
#
_entry.id   AF-C2BH09-F1
#
_cell.length_a   1.000
_cell.length_b   1.000
_cell.length_c   1.000
_cell.angle_alpha   90.00
_cell.angle_beta   90.00
_cell.angle_gamma   90.00
#
_symmetry.space_group_name_H-M   'P 1'
#
loop_
_entity.id
_entity.type
_entity.pdbx_description
1 polymer ?
#
loop_
_entity_poly.entity_id
_entity_poly.type
_entity_poly.pdbx_seq_one_letter_code
_entity_poly.pdbx_strand_id
1 'polypeptide(L)'
;MAMENKFERRISKILVFLIMILFLLTISQRFANGWVLSLCWYILFLGSWIGMLVFSFDVLLNKNARGLSILLAVITSIAFAFLSIHGLSALAIFIRVLPRKIVINNDFFLANNQLIFYSSLVVVYFIQLFNVISLRDKKEIEETEEKVELSEEELRKIRDEKLDSIIAEIDNNNNNDSLSDEDRQILNSHILNDGEEEESEI
;
A
#
# COMPACT_ATOMS: atom_id res chain seq x y z
N MET A 1 -17.38 10.56 12.26
CA MET A 1 -17.19 9.48 11.27
C MET A 1 -15.84 9.53 10.55
N ALA A 2 -15.51 10.56 9.74
CA ALA A 2 -14.23 10.58 9.00
C ALA A 2 -12.98 10.70 9.89
N MET A 3 -13.05 11.38 11.05
CA MET A 3 -11.94 11.44 12.01
C MET A 3 -11.79 10.17 12.85
N GLU A 4 -12.90 9.53 13.25
CA GLU A 4 -12.88 8.31 14.06
C GLU A 4 -12.26 7.14 13.28
N ASN A 5 -12.68 6.94 12.02
CA ASN A 5 -12.09 5.92 11.14
C ASN A 5 -10.58 6.17 10.89
N LYS A 6 -10.13 7.42 10.90
CA LYS A 6 -8.70 7.77 10.73
C LYS A 6 -7.87 7.39 11.96
N PHE A 7 -8.43 7.54 13.16
CA PHE A 7 -7.75 7.12 14.39
C PHE A 7 -7.67 5.59 14.48
N GLU A 8 -8.80 4.89 14.32
CA GLU A 8 -8.84 3.41 14.30
C GLU A 8 -7.80 2.86 13.31
N ARG A 9 -7.83 3.37 12.08
CA ARG A 9 -6.87 2.99 11.02
C ARG A 9 -5.43 3.27 11.40
N ARG A 10 -5.14 4.41 12.06
CA ARG A 10 -3.79 4.77 12.48
C ARG A 10 -3.28 3.81 13.56
N ILE A 11 -4.10 3.52 14.57
CA ILE A 11 -3.74 2.57 15.63
C ILE A 11 -3.55 1.17 15.06
N SER A 12 -4.42 0.71 14.15
CA SER A 12 -4.24 -0.58 13.46
C SER A 12 -2.93 -0.63 12.67
N LYS A 13 -2.56 0.43 11.93
CA LYS A 13 -1.27 0.52 11.22
C LYS A 13 -0.08 0.43 12.19
N ILE A 14 -0.15 1.15 13.31
CA ILE A 14 0.90 1.12 14.34
C ILE A 14 1.01 -0.31 14.91
N LEU A 15 -0.11 -0.94 15.26
CA LEU A 15 -0.12 -2.31 15.79
C LEU A 15 0.49 -3.32 14.82
N VAL A 16 0.09 -3.28 13.56
CA VAL A 16 0.65 -4.14 12.50
C VAL A 16 2.16 -3.96 12.42
N PHE A 17 2.63 -2.71 12.38
CA PHE A 17 4.05 -2.40 12.32
C PHE A 17 4.83 -2.89 13.56
N LEU A 18 4.32 -2.63 14.77
CA LEU A 18 4.96 -3.05 16.01
C LEU A 18 5.03 -4.58 16.11
N ILE A 19 3.95 -5.29 15.78
CA ILE A 19 3.90 -6.75 15.83
C ILE A 19 4.83 -7.35 14.77
N MET A 20 4.90 -6.78 13.57
CA MET A 20 5.84 -7.20 12.53
C MET A 20 7.29 -7.09 13.01
N ILE A 21 7.68 -5.95 13.60
CA ILE A 21 9.04 -5.79 14.14
C ILE A 21 9.27 -6.74 15.30
N LEU A 22 8.28 -6.97 16.15
CA LEU A 22 8.38 -7.92 17.27
C LEU A 22 8.67 -9.34 16.77
N PHE A 23 8.02 -9.78 15.69
CA PHE A 23 8.33 -11.06 15.05
C PHE A 23 9.77 -11.10 14.51
N LEU A 24 10.20 -10.05 13.80
CA LEU A 24 11.57 -9.96 13.30
C LEU A 24 12.59 -10.05 14.43
N LEU A 25 12.40 -9.31 15.53
CA LEU A 25 13.27 -9.38 16.70
C LEU A 25 13.28 -10.76 17.34
N THR A 26 12.12 -11.42 17.42
CA THR A 26 12.03 -12.78 17.97
C THR A 26 12.84 -13.76 17.12
N ILE A 27 12.78 -13.64 15.79
CA ILE A 27 13.60 -14.45 14.88
C ILE A 27 15.08 -14.08 15.03
N SER A 28 15.42 -12.80 15.11
CA SER A 28 16.80 -12.33 15.28
C SER A 28 17.43 -12.80 16.58
N GLN A 29 16.67 -12.90 17.67
CA GLN A 29 17.14 -13.42 18.96
C GLN A 29 17.65 -14.86 18.88
N ARG A 30 17.23 -15.65 17.89
CA ARG A 30 17.79 -16.98 17.61
C ARG A 30 19.26 -16.92 17.21
N PHE A 31 19.68 -15.85 16.55
CA PHE A 31 21.03 -15.70 15.98
C PHE A 31 21.91 -14.77 16.79
N ALA A 32 21.33 -13.77 17.45
CA ALA A 32 22.05 -12.80 18.26
C ALA A 32 21.29 -12.56 19.57
N ASN A 33 21.89 -12.95 20.70
CA ASN A 33 21.37 -12.62 22.01
C ASN A 33 22.16 -11.46 22.60
N GLY A 34 21.46 -10.41 23.00
CA GLY A 34 22.06 -9.22 23.60
C GLY A 34 21.04 -8.49 24.46
N TRP A 35 21.54 -7.80 25.49
CA TRP A 35 20.68 -7.03 26.40
C TRP A 35 19.86 -5.97 25.66
N VAL A 36 20.47 -5.25 24.71
CA VAL A 36 19.78 -4.24 23.89
C VAL A 36 18.65 -4.86 23.08
N LEU A 37 18.91 -6.01 22.46
CA LEU A 37 17.94 -6.73 21.62
C LEU A 37 16.75 -7.23 22.47
N SER A 38 17.03 -7.71 23.69
CA SER A 38 16.02 -8.09 24.67
C SER A 38 15.20 -6.90 25.14
N LEU A 39 15.85 -5.77 25.44
CA LEU A 39 15.18 -4.54 25.88
C LEU A 39 14.24 -4.01 24.79
N CYS A 40 14.71 -3.94 23.54
CA CYS A 40 13.89 -3.55 22.40
C CYS A 40 12.67 -4.46 22.25
N TRP A 41 12.86 -5.77 22.39
CA TRP A 41 11.77 -6.74 22.35
C TRP A 41 10.72 -6.45 23.43
N TYR A 42 11.14 -6.22 24.68
CA TYR A 42 10.21 -5.93 25.78
C TYR A 42 9.44 -4.62 25.57
N ILE A 43 10.11 -3.56 25.11
CA ILE A 43 9.48 -2.26 24.84
C ILE A 43 8.44 -2.40 23.72
N LEU A 44 8.78 -3.08 22.62
CA LEU A 44 7.87 -3.27 21.49
C LEU A 44 6.70 -4.18 21.84
N PHE A 45 6.95 -5.23 22.63
CA PHE A 45 5.89 -6.10 23.12
C PHE A 45 4.91 -5.34 24.01
N LEU A 46 5.42 -4.57 24.98
CA LEU A 46 4.57 -3.74 25.85
C LEU A 46 3.80 -2.68 25.06
N GLY A 47 4.46 -2.02 24.09
CA GLY A 47 3.80 -1.06 23.21
C GLY A 47 2.68 -1.69 22.39
N SER A 48 2.90 -2.90 21.85
CA SER A 48 1.87 -3.65 21.13
C SER A 48 0.72 -4.05 22.06
N TRP A 49 1.05 -4.57 23.24
CA TRP A 49 0.06 -5.03 24.23
C TRP A 49 -0.82 -3.88 24.74
N ILE A 50 -0.23 -2.72 25.06
CA ILE A 50 -0.98 -1.51 25.43
C ILE A 50 -1.78 -1.00 24.23
N GLY A 51 -1.20 -1.03 23.02
CA GLY A 51 -1.89 -0.63 21.80
C GLY A 51 -3.15 -1.45 21.53
N MET A 52 -3.13 -2.76 21.81
CA MET A 52 -4.32 -3.62 21.70
C MET A 52 -5.42 -3.15 22.64
N LEU A 53 -5.07 -2.82 23.89
CA LEU A 53 -6.03 -2.31 24.87
C LEU A 53 -6.62 -0.96 24.44
N VAL A 54 -5.77 -0.04 23.98
CA VAL A 54 -6.19 1.29 23.49
C VAL A 54 -7.14 1.14 22.30
N PHE A 55 -6.79 0.31 21.32
CA PHE A 55 -7.65 0.02 20.17
C PHE A 55 -9.01 -0.53 20.61
N SER A 56 -9.00 -1.55 21.48
CA SER A 56 -10.23 -2.17 21.96
C SER A 56 -11.12 -1.18 22.69
N PHE A 57 -10.58 -0.34 23.58
CA PHE A 57 -11.39 0.66 24.27
C PHE A 57 -11.93 1.74 23.34
N ASP A 58 -11.09 2.27 22.44
CA ASP A 58 -11.51 3.31 21.50
C ASP A 58 -12.70 2.84 20.66
N VAL A 59 -12.63 1.64 20.09
CA VAL A 59 -13.69 1.09 19.24
C VAL A 59 -14.91 0.65 20.05
N LEU A 60 -14.73 -0.07 21.17
CA LEU A 60 -15.87 -0.62 21.93
C LEU A 60 -16.67 0.45 22.68
N LEU A 61 -16.03 1.57 23.04
CA LEU A 61 -16.72 2.70 23.69
C LEU A 61 -17.29 3.69 22.67
N ASN A 62 -16.93 3.59 21.40
CA ASN A 62 -17.46 4.43 20.35
C ASN A 62 -18.84 3.93 19.87
N LYS A 63 -19.88 4.71 20.17
CA LYS A 63 -21.27 4.42 19.78
C LYS A 63 -21.49 4.37 18.26
N ASN A 64 -20.59 4.98 17.48
CA ASN A 64 -20.67 5.05 16.02
C ASN A 64 -19.73 4.05 15.33
N ALA A 65 -19.09 3.14 16.09
CA ALA A 65 -18.18 2.16 15.52
C ALA A 65 -18.88 1.25 14.50
N ARG A 66 -18.17 0.92 13.42
CA ARG A 66 -18.65 -0.03 12.42
C ARG A 66 -18.76 -1.42 13.04
N GLY A 67 -19.79 -2.19 12.69
CA GLY A 67 -19.98 -3.55 13.22
C GLY A 67 -18.75 -4.46 13.03
N LEU A 68 -18.04 -4.30 11.90
CA LEU A 68 -16.78 -4.98 11.63
C LEU A 68 -15.67 -4.53 12.62
N SER A 69 -15.45 -3.22 12.79
CA SER A 69 -14.49 -2.70 13.79
C SER A 69 -14.78 -3.26 15.18
N ILE A 70 -16.04 -3.35 15.58
CA ILE A 70 -16.45 -3.90 16.88
C ILE A 70 -16.01 -5.36 17.02
N LEU A 71 -16.28 -6.22 16.04
CA LEU A 71 -15.83 -7.61 16.04
C LEU A 71 -14.31 -7.69 16.20
N LEU A 72 -13.57 -6.89 15.44
CA LEU A 72 -12.11 -6.84 15.50
C LEU A 72 -11.60 -6.38 16.87
N ALA A 73 -12.29 -5.42 17.50
CA ALA A 73 -11.97 -4.93 18.83
C ALA A 73 -12.22 -5.98 19.92
N VAL A 74 -13.27 -6.79 19.79
CA VAL A 74 -13.54 -7.93 20.67
C VAL A 74 -12.41 -8.96 20.56
N ILE A 75 -12.03 -9.37 19.34
CA ILE A 75 -10.97 -10.37 19.16
C ILE A 75 -9.62 -9.83 19.68
N THR A 76 -9.33 -8.56 19.40
CA THR A 76 -8.14 -7.88 19.92
C THR A 76 -8.13 -7.84 21.45
N SER A 77 -9.29 -7.62 22.09
CA SER A 77 -9.44 -7.64 23.55
C SER A 77 -9.21 -9.02 24.15
N ILE A 78 -9.68 -10.07 23.47
CA ILE A 78 -9.44 -11.47 23.89
C ILE A 78 -7.95 -11.80 23.81
N ALA A 79 -7.29 -11.42 22.71
CA ALA A 79 -5.85 -11.59 22.56
C ALA A 79 -5.06 -10.80 23.62
N PHE A 80 -5.47 -9.58 23.94
CA PHE A 80 -4.91 -8.80 25.05
C PHE A 80 -5.01 -9.55 26.38
N ALA A 81 -6.16 -10.16 26.67
CA ALA A 81 -6.37 -10.94 27.88
C ALA A 81 -5.45 -12.17 27.94
N PHE A 82 -5.35 -12.95 26.85
CA PHE A 82 -4.43 -14.09 26.76
C PHE A 82 -2.95 -13.69 26.91
N LEU A 83 -2.59 -12.52 26.39
CA LEU A 83 -1.25 -11.97 26.51
C LEU A 83 -1.00 -11.25 27.83
N SER A 84 -1.99 -11.07 28.70
CA SER A 84 -1.84 -10.24 29.91
C SER A 84 -0.82 -10.80 30.90
N ILE A 85 -0.71 -12.12 31.01
CA ILE A 85 0.35 -12.74 31.84
C ILE A 85 1.74 -12.36 31.31
N HIS A 86 1.93 -12.44 29.99
CA HIS A 86 3.16 -12.04 29.34
C HIS A 86 3.41 -10.54 29.50
N GLY A 87 2.37 -9.72 29.27
CA GLY A 87 2.38 -8.26 29.41
C GLY A 87 2.80 -7.81 30.79
N LEU A 88 2.16 -8.34 31.84
CA LEU A 88 2.48 -8.04 33.22
C LEU A 88 3.89 -8.53 33.59
N SER A 89 4.31 -9.69 33.11
CA SER A 89 5.65 -10.22 33.34
C SER A 89 6.73 -9.33 32.69
N ALA A 90 6.49 -8.85 31.47
CA ALA A 90 7.34 -7.89 30.78
C ALA A 90 7.37 -6.53 31.49
N LEU A 91 6.21 -6.07 31.97
CA LEU A 91 6.08 -4.80 32.69
C LEU A 91 6.84 -4.82 34.03
N ALA A 92 6.88 -5.97 34.72
CA ALA A 92 7.61 -6.14 35.98
C ALA A 92 9.14 -6.00 35.85
N ILE A 93 9.67 -6.00 34.62
CA ILE A 93 11.08 -5.69 34.36
C ILE A 93 11.35 -4.19 34.61
N PHE A 94 10.39 -3.33 34.27
CA PHE A 94 10.51 -1.87 34.36
C PHE A 94 9.96 -1.31 35.68
N ILE A 95 8.93 -1.95 36.24
CA ILE A 95 8.28 -1.49 37.47
C ILE A 95 8.71 -2.35 38.65
N ARG A 96 9.57 -1.79 39.52
CA ARG A 96 10.14 -2.50 40.69
C ARG A 96 9.10 -3.04 41.68
N VAL A 97 7.94 -2.38 41.77
CA VAL A 97 6.85 -2.77 42.70
C VAL A 97 6.12 -4.02 42.23
N LEU A 98 6.17 -4.34 40.94
CA LEU A 98 5.51 -5.54 40.41
C LEU A 98 6.34 -6.80 40.69
N PRO A 99 5.69 -7.91 41.09
CA PRO A 99 6.38 -9.17 41.30
C PRO A 99 6.91 -9.70 39.96
N ARG A 100 8.22 -9.98 39.90
CA ARG A 100 8.86 -10.57 38.71
C ARG A 100 8.47 -12.03 38.45
N LYS A 101 7.94 -12.70 39.47
CA LYS A 101 7.48 -14.09 39.40
C LYS A 101 5.98 -14.11 39.67
N ILE A 102 5.20 -14.02 38.60
CA ILE A 102 3.75 -14.20 38.66
C ILE A 102 3.49 -15.70 38.67
N VAL A 103 2.94 -16.22 39.76
CA VAL A 103 2.59 -17.65 39.87
C VAL A 103 1.28 -17.89 39.14
N ILE A 104 1.32 -18.72 38.11
CA ILE A 104 0.15 -19.12 37.33
C ILE A 104 -0.26 -20.51 37.81
N ASN A 105 -1.36 -20.59 38.55
CA ASN A 105 -1.91 -21.88 38.98
C ASN A 105 -2.86 -22.45 37.92
N ASN A 106 -2.35 -22.67 36.71
CA ASN A 106 -3.11 -23.25 35.60
C ASN A 106 -2.18 -24.02 34.65
N ASP A 107 -2.34 -25.34 34.62
CA ASP A 107 -1.50 -26.25 33.84
C ASP A 107 -1.61 -26.02 32.33
N PHE A 108 -2.79 -25.63 31.84
CA PHE A 108 -2.99 -25.33 30.42
C PHE A 108 -2.15 -24.13 29.98
N PHE A 109 -2.16 -23.04 30.75
CA PHE A 109 -1.34 -21.86 30.44
C PHE A 109 0.15 -22.16 30.50
N LEU A 110 0.60 -22.96 31.47
CA LEU A 110 2.00 -23.36 31.58
C LEU A 110 2.44 -24.23 30.40
N ALA A 111 1.64 -25.24 30.04
CA ALA A 111 1.94 -26.15 28.94
C ALA A 111 1.91 -25.47 27.56
N ASN A 112 1.01 -24.50 27.36
CA ASN A 112 0.79 -23.85 26.07
C ASN A 112 1.34 -22.43 26.00
N ASN A 113 2.21 -22.01 26.93
CA ASN A 113 2.60 -20.62 27.11
C ASN A 113 3.13 -19.96 25.81
N GLN A 114 4.06 -20.63 25.13
CA GLN A 114 4.62 -20.13 23.86
C GLN A 114 3.58 -20.12 22.73
N LEU A 115 2.75 -21.16 22.66
CA LEU A 115 1.70 -21.26 21.65
C LEU A 115 0.68 -20.14 21.81
N ILE A 116 0.24 -19.87 23.04
CA ILE A 116 -0.69 -18.77 23.37
C ILE A 116 -0.08 -17.44 22.95
N PHE A 117 1.21 -17.22 23.26
CA PHE A 117 1.91 -15.99 22.90
C PHE A 117 1.92 -15.75 21.38
N TYR A 118 2.44 -16.72 20.62
CA TYR A 118 2.59 -16.55 19.17
C TYR A 118 1.25 -16.54 18.43
N SER A 119 0.32 -17.43 18.78
CA SER A 119 -1.01 -17.48 18.15
C SER A 119 -1.78 -16.17 18.37
N SER A 120 -1.75 -15.62 19.58
CA SER A 120 -2.40 -14.34 19.88
C SER A 120 -1.82 -13.20 19.04
N LEU A 121 -0.49 -13.10 18.94
CA LEU A 121 0.14 -12.05 18.13
C LEU A 121 -0.16 -12.20 16.62
N VAL A 122 -0.14 -13.43 16.10
CA VAL A 122 -0.48 -13.70 14.69
C VAL A 122 -1.93 -13.32 14.40
N VAL A 123 -2.86 -13.72 15.26
CA VAL A 123 -4.29 -13.38 15.10
C VAL A 123 -4.48 -11.86 15.10
N VAL A 124 -3.90 -11.14 16.07
CA VAL A 124 -3.99 -9.67 16.12
C VAL A 124 -3.37 -9.04 14.89
N TYR A 125 -2.20 -9.51 14.45
CA TYR A 125 -1.55 -9.00 13.25
C TYR A 125 -2.48 -9.04 12.02
N PHE A 126 -3.04 -10.22 11.71
CA PHE A 126 -3.89 -10.37 10.53
C PHE A 126 -5.19 -9.60 10.65
N ILE A 127 -5.79 -9.58 11.83
CA ILE A 127 -7.03 -8.84 12.08
C ILE A 127 -6.81 -7.34 11.93
N GLN A 128 -5.74 -6.80 12.51
CA GLN A 128 -5.43 -5.38 12.42
C GLN A 128 -5.02 -5.01 10.99
N LEU A 129 -4.30 -5.87 10.28
CA LEU A 129 -3.99 -5.69 8.87
C LEU A 129 -5.25 -5.62 8.01
N PHE A 130 -6.19 -6.55 8.24
CA PHE A 130 -7.49 -6.53 7.58
C PHE A 130 -8.28 -5.25 7.90
N ASN A 131 -8.23 -4.76 9.14
CA ASN A 131 -8.85 -3.48 9.51
C ASN A 131 -8.26 -2.31 8.72
N VAL A 132 -6.93 -2.26 8.59
CA VAL A 132 -6.23 -1.22 7.82
C VAL A 132 -6.70 -1.21 6.37
N ILE A 133 -6.83 -2.40 5.76
CA ILE A 133 -7.28 -2.55 4.37
C ILE A 133 -8.75 -2.15 4.24
N SER A 134 -9.61 -2.61 5.15
CA SER A 134 -11.06 -2.33 5.13
C SER A 134 -11.39 -0.85 5.37
N LEU A 135 -10.58 -0.17 6.18
CA LEU A 135 -10.71 1.26 6.46
C LEU A 135 -9.97 2.15 5.46
N ARG A 136 -9.31 1.59 4.42
CA ARG A 136 -8.76 2.39 3.32
C ARG A 136 -9.95 3.05 2.62
N ASP A 137 -10.04 4.38 2.75
CA ASP A 137 -11.22 5.14 2.33
C ASP A 137 -11.53 4.83 0.87
N LYS A 138 -12.80 4.60 0.54
CA LYS A 138 -13.30 4.66 -0.85
C LYS A 138 -12.88 5.96 -1.54
N LYS A 139 -12.64 7.03 -0.76
CA LYS A 139 -12.11 8.30 -1.26
C LYS A 139 -10.66 8.27 -1.74
N GLU A 140 -9.79 7.41 -1.21
CA GLU A 140 -8.44 7.23 -1.81
C GLU A 140 -8.56 6.46 -3.13
N ILE A 141 -9.58 5.61 -3.28
CA ILE A 141 -9.85 4.91 -4.54
C ILE A 141 -10.47 5.90 -5.54
N GLU A 142 -11.44 6.70 -5.13
CA GLU A 142 -12.00 7.79 -5.96
C GLU A 142 -10.96 8.86 -6.30
N GLU A 143 -10.13 9.36 -5.36
CA GLU A 143 -9.07 10.34 -5.67
C GLU A 143 -7.91 9.75 -6.49
N THR A 144 -7.71 8.42 -6.47
CA THR A 144 -6.72 7.75 -7.34
C THR A 144 -7.30 7.43 -8.72
N GLU A 145 -8.59 7.12 -8.81
CA GLU A 145 -9.32 6.96 -10.08
C GLU A 145 -9.58 8.32 -10.76
N GLU A 146 -9.89 9.37 -10.00
CA GLU A 146 -10.09 10.76 -10.45
C GLU A 146 -8.74 11.43 -10.81
N LYS A 147 -7.61 10.95 -10.28
CA LYS A 147 -6.26 11.30 -10.79
C LYS A 147 -5.87 10.58 -12.08
N VAL A 148 -6.61 9.55 -12.49
CA VAL A 148 -6.44 8.86 -13.78
C VAL A 148 -7.41 9.42 -14.84
N GLU A 149 -8.45 10.15 -14.43
CA GLU A 149 -9.16 11.06 -15.32
C GLU A 149 -8.33 12.34 -15.49
N LEU A 150 -7.40 12.32 -16.45
CA LEU A 150 -6.86 13.56 -17.01
C LEU A 150 -8.04 14.51 -17.25
N SER A 151 -7.97 15.73 -16.70
CA SER A 151 -9.03 16.70 -16.90
C SER A 151 -9.30 16.87 -18.40
N GLU A 152 -10.55 17.12 -18.81
CA GLU A 152 -10.89 17.29 -20.23
C GLU A 152 -9.99 18.34 -20.91
N GLU A 153 -9.51 19.31 -20.13
CA GLU A 153 -8.58 20.36 -20.51
C GLU A 153 -7.15 19.84 -20.76
N GLU A 154 -6.64 18.93 -19.92
CA GLU A 154 -5.35 18.26 -20.15
C GLU A 154 -5.42 17.26 -21.31
N LEU A 155 -6.54 16.56 -21.51
CA LEU A 155 -6.77 15.70 -22.68
C LEU A 155 -6.87 16.51 -23.98
N ARG A 156 -7.44 17.72 -23.93
CA ARG A 156 -7.43 18.66 -25.06
C ARG A 156 -6.01 19.13 -25.35
N LYS A 157 -5.26 19.51 -24.31
CA LYS A 157 -3.87 19.97 -24.47
C LYS A 157 -2.95 18.90 -25.07
N ILE A 158 -3.03 17.66 -24.59
CA ILE A 158 -2.25 16.54 -25.14
C ILE A 158 -2.64 16.23 -26.59
N ARG A 159 -3.94 16.35 -26.92
CA ARG A 159 -4.44 16.13 -28.28
C ARG A 159 -3.96 17.22 -29.24
N ASP A 160 -4.03 18.47 -28.81
CA ASP A 160 -3.64 19.63 -29.61
C ASP A 160 -2.11 19.63 -29.82
N GLU A 161 -1.31 19.34 -28.78
CA GLU A 161 0.15 19.17 -28.92
C GLU A 161 0.51 18.04 -29.90
N LYS A 162 -0.25 16.94 -29.88
CA LYS A 162 -0.03 15.83 -30.83
C LYS A 162 -0.46 16.21 -32.25
N LEU A 163 -1.56 16.95 -32.42
CA LEU A 163 -2.02 17.42 -33.72
C LEU A 163 -1.00 18.40 -34.34
N ASP A 164 -0.48 19.32 -33.55
CA ASP A 164 0.54 20.29 -33.96
C ASP A 164 1.84 19.58 -34.36
N SER A 165 2.23 18.53 -33.64
CA SER A 165 3.41 17.74 -34.01
C SER A 165 3.25 17.01 -35.35
N ILE A 166 2.07 16.48 -35.65
CA ILE A 166 1.75 15.83 -36.93
C ILE A 166 1.69 16.85 -38.07
N ILE A 167 1.09 18.02 -37.84
CA ILE A 167 1.04 19.10 -38.84
C ILE A 167 2.45 19.58 -39.16
N ALA A 168 3.30 19.78 -38.14
CA ALA A 168 4.69 20.15 -38.33
C ALA A 168 5.48 19.09 -39.12
N GLU A 169 5.22 17.80 -38.89
CA GLU A 169 5.83 16.71 -39.66
C GLU A 169 5.37 16.69 -41.13
N ILE A 170 4.08 16.94 -41.38
CA ILE A 170 3.51 17.03 -42.74
C ILE A 170 4.08 18.23 -43.50
N ASP A 171 4.15 19.40 -42.87
CA ASP A 171 4.70 20.62 -43.50
C ASP A 171 6.21 20.47 -43.79
N ASN A 172 6.95 19.76 -42.93
CA ASN A 172 8.35 19.47 -43.16
C ASN A 172 8.55 18.46 -44.31
N ASN A 173 7.62 17.51 -44.49
CA ASN A 173 7.64 16.59 -45.64
C ASN A 173 7.21 17.26 -46.96
N ASN A 174 6.21 18.15 -46.93
CA ASN A 174 5.76 18.87 -48.13
C ASN A 174 6.82 19.85 -48.69
N ASN A 175 7.71 20.37 -47.84
CA ASN A 175 8.83 21.20 -48.29
C ASN A 175 9.99 20.41 -48.93
N ASN A 176 9.99 19.06 -48.82
CA ASN A 176 10.99 18.21 -49.46
C ASN A 176 10.53 17.60 -50.79
N ASP A 177 9.28 17.82 -51.20
CA ASP A 177 8.70 17.24 -52.42
C ASP A 177 8.81 18.21 -53.63
N SER A 178 9.92 18.95 -53.71
CA SER A 178 10.31 19.60 -54.95
C SER A 178 10.95 18.55 -55.86
N LEU A 179 10.19 18.00 -56.80
CA LEU A 179 10.75 17.27 -57.95
C LEU A 179 11.92 18.08 -58.53
N SER A 180 13.11 17.46 -58.56
CA SER A 180 14.31 18.05 -59.13
C SER A 180 14.06 18.42 -60.59
N ASP A 181 14.70 19.48 -61.09
CA ASP A 181 14.58 19.90 -62.49
C ASP A 181 14.99 18.77 -63.47
N GLU A 182 15.85 17.84 -63.03
CA GLU A 182 16.19 16.61 -63.76
C GLU A 182 14.96 15.69 -63.95
N ASP A 183 14.17 15.47 -62.90
CA ASP A 183 12.99 14.60 -62.95
C ASP A 183 11.88 15.20 -63.83
N ARG A 184 11.79 16.54 -63.87
CA ARG A 184 10.88 17.27 -64.77
C ARG A 184 11.27 17.12 -66.24
N GLN A 185 12.55 17.04 -66.56
CA GLN A 185 13.01 16.81 -67.94
C GLN A 185 12.72 15.39 -68.42
N ILE A 186 12.87 14.37 -67.56
CA ILE A 186 12.58 12.97 -67.89
C ILE A 186 11.08 12.78 -68.19
N LEU A 187 10.20 13.43 -67.43
CA LEU A 187 8.75 13.39 -67.67
C LEU A 187 8.35 14.08 -68.98
N ASN A 188 9.01 15.18 -69.36
CA ASN A 188 8.73 15.88 -70.62
C ASN A 188 9.36 15.21 -71.85
N SER A 189 10.42 14.41 -71.70
CA SER A 189 10.99 13.67 -72.84
C SER A 189 10.09 12.55 -73.36
N HIS A 190 9.14 12.07 -72.55
CA HIS A 190 8.16 11.06 -72.99
C HIS A 190 6.92 11.64 -73.68
N ILE A 191 6.69 12.95 -73.64
CA ILE A 191 5.51 13.58 -74.27
C ILE A 191 5.80 14.04 -75.70
N LEU A 192 7.07 14.22 -76.08
CA LEU A 192 7.45 14.71 -77.41
C LEU A 192 7.83 13.61 -78.41
N ASN A 193 7.84 12.32 -78.02
CA ASN A 193 8.24 11.23 -78.90
C ASN A 193 7.07 10.38 -79.44
N ASP A 194 5.82 10.67 -79.04
CA ASP A 194 4.62 9.97 -79.52
C ASP A 194 3.82 10.79 -80.56
N GLY A 195 4.41 11.87 -81.10
CA GLY A 195 3.73 12.84 -81.97
C GLY A 195 4.15 12.86 -83.45
N GLU A 196 5.19 12.13 -83.85
CA GLU A 196 5.65 12.10 -85.24
C GLU A 196 6.20 10.72 -85.64
N GLU A 197 5.35 9.70 -85.69
CA GLU A 197 5.55 8.52 -86.57
C GLU A 197 4.27 7.65 -86.54
N GLU A 198 3.37 7.91 -87.49
CA GLU A 198 2.52 6.94 -88.24
C GLU A 198 1.22 7.60 -88.74
N GLU A 199 1.34 8.42 -89.79
CA GLU A 199 0.32 8.51 -90.84
C GLU A 199 1.01 8.84 -92.18
N SER A 200 1.51 7.81 -92.85
CA SER A 200 1.68 7.82 -94.31
C SER A 200 1.04 6.55 -94.88
N GLU A 201 -0.23 6.66 -95.30
CA GLU A 201 -0.85 5.75 -96.26
C GLU A 201 -0.08 5.80 -97.59
N ILE A 202 0.38 4.65 -98.11
CA ILE A 202 -0.04 4.03 -99.40
C ILE A 202 0.15 2.51 -99.30
#